data_AF-A0A4V3JS82-F1
#
_entry.id   AF-A0A4V3JS82-F1
#
_cell.length_a   1.000
_cell.length_b   1.000
_cell.length_c   1.000
_cell.angle_alpha   90.00
_cell.angle_beta   90.00
_cell.angle_gamma   90.00
#
_symmetry.space_group_name_H-M   'P 1'
#
loop_
_entity.id
_entity.type
_entity.pdbx_description
1 polymer ?
#
loop_
_entity_poly.entity_id
_entity_poly.type
_entity_poly.pdbx_seq_one_letter_code
_entity_poly.pdbx_strand_id
1 'polypeptide(L)'
;MGILASFNDFLPLLGTQPFLVLASSSGWWTTFTDILFVLSISGGLAWYFYYYKRKDLLGGFWVAFLVAILGSLIILSIFQDLIREIVYWLISPKVGIYQVANVNLIAVILGGYSMLYIMNRINHNKERRD
;
A
#
# COMPACT_ATOMS: atom_id res chain seq x y z
N MET A 1 -10.58 11.24 48.80
CA MET A 1 -9.58 10.58 47.93
C MET A 1 -10.16 9.24 47.49
N GLY A 2 -10.72 9.19 46.29
CA GLY A 2 -11.33 7.99 45.73
C GLY A 2 -11.19 8.06 44.23
N ILE A 3 -10.26 7.28 43.69
CA ILE A 3 -9.98 7.16 42.26
C ILE A 3 -11.12 6.34 41.67
N LEU A 4 -12.11 7.00 41.09
CA LEU A 4 -13.03 6.38 40.14
C LEU A 4 -12.42 6.58 38.76
N ALA A 5 -11.41 5.77 38.44
CA ALA A 5 -10.99 5.60 37.06
C ALA A 5 -12.17 4.97 36.32
N SER A 6 -12.72 5.69 35.36
CA SER A 6 -13.75 5.17 34.47
C SER A 6 -13.14 3.99 33.70
N PHE A 7 -13.92 2.96 33.42
CA PHE A 7 -13.47 1.84 32.58
C PHE A 7 -12.99 2.31 31.18
N ASN A 8 -13.39 3.53 30.78
CA ASN A 8 -12.92 4.21 29.57
C ASN A 8 -11.50 4.78 29.68
N ASP A 9 -10.97 4.99 30.89
CA ASP A 9 -9.61 5.51 31.11
C ASP A 9 -8.53 4.43 30.96
N PHE A 10 -8.92 3.14 30.95
CA PHE A 10 -8.04 1.99 30.77
C PHE A 10 -7.93 1.49 29.32
N LEU A 11 -8.64 2.12 28.39
CA LEU A 11 -8.74 1.72 26.99
C LEU A 11 -8.00 2.63 25.97
N PRO A 12 -6.81 3.21 26.24
CA PRO A 12 -5.93 3.62 25.15
C PRO A 12 -4.96 2.50 24.71
N LEU A 13 -5.00 1.31 25.32
CA LEU A 13 -4.00 0.25 25.06
C LEU A 13 -4.40 -0.76 23.96
N LEU A 14 -5.65 -0.75 23.48
CA LEU A 14 -6.09 -1.59 22.37
C LEU A 14 -7.17 -0.88 21.54
N GLY A 15 -6.81 -0.37 20.36
CA GLY A 15 -7.74 -0.35 19.23
C GLY A 15 -8.51 0.93 18.89
N THR A 16 -8.07 2.12 19.28
CA THR A 16 -8.71 3.39 18.83
C THR A 16 -8.13 3.98 17.54
N GLN A 17 -7.71 3.16 16.59
CA GLN A 17 -7.59 3.58 15.19
C GLN A 17 -8.02 2.38 14.32
N PRO A 18 -9.29 2.25 13.91
CA PRO A 18 -9.59 1.40 12.77
C PRO A 18 -8.78 1.97 11.62
N PHE A 19 -7.77 1.21 11.20
CA PHE A 19 -7.22 1.14 9.85
C PHE A 19 -7.60 2.36 8.97
N LEU A 20 -6.66 3.30 8.77
CA LEU A 20 -6.79 4.57 8.00
C LEU A 20 -7.12 5.85 8.81
N VAL A 21 -6.44 6.11 9.91
CA VAL A 21 -6.28 7.53 10.33
C VAL A 21 -5.20 8.17 9.48
N LEU A 22 -5.67 8.70 8.35
CA LEU A 22 -5.07 9.77 7.57
C LEU A 22 -4.53 10.85 8.52
N ALA A 23 -3.22 10.87 8.71
CA ALA A 23 -2.57 12.05 9.25
C ALA A 23 -2.65 13.17 8.21
N SER A 24 -3.04 14.35 8.67
CA SER A 24 -3.49 15.55 7.92
C SER A 24 -4.97 15.49 7.49
N SER A 25 -5.73 16.51 7.91
CA SER A 25 -7.08 16.78 7.45
C SER A 25 -7.06 17.00 5.94
N SER A 26 -7.14 15.90 5.21
CA SER A 26 -7.00 15.90 3.77
C SER A 26 -8.40 15.71 3.20
N GLY A 27 -8.80 16.64 2.33
CA GLY A 27 -10.15 16.63 1.76
C GLY A 27 -10.43 15.31 1.05
N TRP A 28 -11.69 14.99 0.79
CA TRP A 28 -12.12 13.67 0.31
C TRP A 28 -11.42 13.28 -1.02
N TRP A 29 -10.93 14.29 -1.73
CA TRP A 29 -10.08 14.22 -2.91
C TRP A 29 -8.74 13.50 -2.69
N THR A 30 -8.08 13.64 -1.54
CA THR A 30 -6.79 12.99 -1.28
C THR A 30 -6.93 11.50 -1.06
N THR A 31 -7.98 11.08 -0.36
CA THR A 31 -8.29 9.65 -0.21
C THR A 31 -8.58 9.01 -1.57
N PHE A 32 -9.30 9.73 -2.43
CA PHE A 32 -9.58 9.26 -3.78
C PHE A 32 -8.31 9.14 -4.62
N THR A 33 -7.42 10.14 -4.60
CA THR A 33 -6.14 10.08 -5.34
C THR A 33 -5.23 8.99 -4.81
N ASP A 34 -5.19 8.80 -3.49
CA ASP A 34 -4.43 7.74 -2.83
C ASP A 34 -4.85 6.34 -3.34
N ILE A 35 -6.16 6.06 -3.38
CA ILE A 35 -6.70 4.81 -3.92
C ILE A 35 -6.31 4.66 -5.40
N LEU A 36 -6.45 5.73 -6.17
CA LEU A 36 -6.15 5.72 -7.60
C LEU A 36 -4.67 5.43 -7.86
N PHE A 37 -3.75 5.96 -7.06
CA PHE A 37 -2.33 5.65 -7.15
C PHE A 37 -2.03 4.19 -6.84
N VAL A 38 -2.60 3.65 -5.76
CA VAL A 38 -2.40 2.24 -5.39
C VAL A 38 -2.88 1.33 -6.53
N LEU A 39 -4.11 1.52 -7.01
CA LEU A 39 -4.68 0.70 -8.07
C LEU A 39 -3.91 0.84 -9.39
N SER A 40 -3.52 2.06 -9.77
CA SER A 40 -2.81 2.29 -11.03
C SER A 40 -1.42 1.65 -11.02
N ILE A 41 -0.67 1.80 -9.93
CA ILE A 41 0.68 1.22 -9.78
C ILE A 41 0.59 -0.31 -9.71
N SER A 42 -0.28 -0.86 -8.88
CA SER A 42 -0.46 -2.32 -8.77
C SER A 42 -0.92 -2.92 -10.11
N GLY A 43 -1.78 -2.21 -10.85
CA GLY A 43 -2.24 -2.59 -12.18
C GLY A 43 -1.11 -2.58 -13.21
N GLY A 44 -0.29 -1.53 -13.22
CA GLY A 44 0.89 -1.43 -14.07
C GLY A 44 1.92 -2.53 -13.77
N LEU A 45 2.14 -2.86 -12.50
CA LEU A 45 3.03 -3.95 -12.08
C LEU A 45 2.50 -5.32 -12.50
N ALA A 46 1.21 -5.58 -12.30
CA ALA A 46 0.58 -6.82 -12.76
C ALA A 46 0.67 -6.97 -14.28
N TRP A 47 0.46 -5.86 -15.01
CA TRP A 47 0.61 -5.82 -16.47
C TRP A 47 2.07 -6.11 -16.88
N TYR A 48 3.04 -5.52 -16.20
CA TYR A 48 4.46 -5.74 -16.46
C TYR A 48 4.86 -7.22 -16.28
N PHE A 49 4.43 -7.88 -15.22
CA PHE A 49 4.73 -9.30 -15.01
C PHE A 49 3.97 -10.21 -15.99
N TYR A 50 2.68 -9.91 -16.23
CA TYR A 50 1.81 -10.79 -17.01
C TYR A 50 2.00 -10.65 -18.52
N TYR A 51 2.00 -9.43 -19.07
CA TYR A 51 2.09 -9.17 -20.51
C TYR A 51 3.52 -8.93 -20.98
N TYR A 52 4.27 -8.07 -20.30
CA TYR A 52 5.62 -7.72 -20.76
C TYR A 52 6.64 -8.83 -20.48
N LYS A 53 6.65 -9.40 -19.27
CA LYS A 53 7.53 -10.53 -18.92
C LYS A 53 6.96 -11.91 -19.28
N ARG A 54 5.74 -11.96 -19.83
CA ARG A 54 5.02 -13.20 -20.19
C ARG A 54 5.09 -14.30 -19.12
N LYS A 55 5.08 -13.91 -17.85
CA LYS A 55 5.12 -14.87 -16.76
C LYS A 55 3.78 -15.58 -16.68
N ASP A 56 3.86 -16.90 -16.52
CA ASP A 56 2.71 -17.66 -16.08
C ASP A 56 2.53 -17.34 -14.61
N LEU A 57 1.44 -16.67 -14.26
CA LEU A 57 1.14 -16.25 -12.90
C LEU A 57 -0.10 -17.02 -12.49
N LEU A 58 -0.12 -17.52 -11.25
CA LEU A 58 -1.24 -18.30 -10.73
C LEU A 58 -2.52 -17.47 -10.85
N GLY A 59 -3.49 -17.93 -11.64
CA GLY A 59 -4.77 -17.22 -11.88
C GLY A 59 -4.68 -15.99 -12.81
N GLY A 60 -3.56 -15.83 -13.49
CA GLY A 60 -3.36 -14.85 -14.55
C GLY A 60 -3.34 -13.38 -14.09
N PHE A 61 -3.78 -12.47 -14.97
CA PHE A 61 -3.62 -11.02 -14.76
C PHE A 61 -4.38 -10.53 -13.53
N TRP A 62 -5.63 -10.96 -13.37
CA TRP A 62 -6.48 -10.51 -12.26
C TRP A 62 -5.97 -10.95 -10.89
N VAL A 63 -5.44 -12.18 -10.78
CA VAL A 63 -4.85 -12.64 -9.52
C VAL A 63 -3.51 -11.95 -9.27
N ALA A 64 -2.68 -11.75 -10.31
CA ALA A 64 -1.47 -10.93 -10.18
C ALA A 64 -1.80 -9.50 -9.70
N PHE A 65 -2.87 -8.91 -10.20
CA PHE A 65 -3.34 -7.59 -9.77
C PHE A 65 -3.76 -7.57 -8.30
N LEU A 66 -4.57 -8.54 -7.85
CA LEU A 66 -4.95 -8.65 -6.45
C LEU A 66 -3.74 -8.85 -5.52
N VAL A 67 -2.81 -9.72 -5.93
CA VAL A 67 -1.58 -9.99 -5.17
C VAL A 67 -0.70 -8.74 -5.09
N ALA A 68 -0.62 -7.96 -6.17
CA ALA A 68 0.09 -6.69 -6.18
C ALA A 68 -0.55 -5.66 -5.23
N ILE A 69 -1.88 -5.55 -5.22
CA ILE A 69 -2.60 -4.66 -4.28
C ILE A 69 -2.30 -5.06 -2.84
N LEU A 70 -2.41 -6.35 -2.50
CA LEU A 70 -2.14 -6.84 -1.15
C LEU A 70 -0.70 -6.55 -0.72
N GLY A 71 0.27 -6.80 -1.59
CA GLY A 71 1.67 -6.49 -1.35
C GLY A 71 1.90 -5.00 -1.08
N SER A 72 1.32 -4.14 -1.92
CA SER A 72 1.38 -2.68 -1.77
C SER A 72 0.79 -2.23 -0.43
N LEU A 73 -0.38 -2.75 -0.04
CA LEU A 73 -1.05 -2.38 1.22
C LEU A 73 -0.26 -2.84 2.45
N ILE A 74 0.31 -4.04 2.43
CA ILE A 74 1.11 -4.57 3.54
C ILE A 74 2.36 -3.70 3.77
N ILE A 75 3.13 -3.42 2.72
CA ILE A 75 4.34 -2.59 2.86
C ILE A 75 3.98 -1.16 3.22
N LEU A 76 2.91 -0.60 2.64
CA LEU A 76 2.42 0.72 3.00
C LEU A 76 2.08 0.79 4.50
N SER A 77 1.42 -0.23 5.06
CA SER A 77 1.10 -0.30 6.48
C SER A 77 2.36 -0.44 7.36
N ILE A 78 3.36 -1.21 6.95
CA ILE A 78 4.61 -1.37 7.72
C ILE A 78 5.42 -0.07 7.71
N PHE A 79 5.40 0.65 6.59
CA PHE A 79 6.21 1.87 6.39
C PHE A 79 5.52 3.12 6.93
N GLN A 80 4.25 3.03 7.31
CA GLN A 80 3.44 4.15 7.77
C GLN A 80 4.04 4.86 8.99
N ASP A 81 4.67 4.12 9.91
CA ASP A 81 5.25 4.69 11.13
C ASP A 81 6.78 4.68 11.09
N LEU A 82 7.38 3.63 10.52
CA LEU A 82 8.83 3.42 10.52
C LEU A 82 9.57 4.38 9.58
N ILE A 83 8.89 4.86 8.54
CA ILE A 83 9.52 5.59 7.44
C ILE A 83 8.91 6.99 7.23
N ARG A 84 7.93 7.39 8.04
CA ARG A 84 7.26 8.69 7.94
C ARG A 84 8.26 9.86 7.89
N GLU A 85 9.31 9.81 8.72
CA GLU A 85 10.31 10.89 8.82
C GLU A 85 11.31 10.90 7.65
N ILE A 86 11.76 9.73 7.18
CA ILE A 86 12.73 9.60 6.08
C ILE A 86 12.06 9.82 4.72
N VAL A 87 10.80 9.42 4.56
CA VAL A 87 10.07 9.50 3.28
C VAL A 87 9.34 10.81 3.05
N TYR A 88 9.01 11.59 4.08
CA TYR A 88 8.45 12.94 3.84
C TYR A 88 9.38 13.82 3.01
N TRP A 89 10.68 13.52 3.01
CA TRP A 89 11.65 14.18 2.14
C TRP A 89 11.56 13.75 0.66
N LEU A 90 11.10 12.52 0.37
CA LEU A 90 11.28 11.90 -0.95
C LEU A 90 9.96 11.65 -1.72
N ILE A 91 8.80 11.52 -1.05
CA ILE A 91 7.59 10.94 -1.68
C ILE A 91 6.28 11.50 -1.12
N SER A 92 6.16 12.81 -1.05
CA SER A 92 4.84 13.41 -1.00
C SER A 92 4.71 14.25 -2.25
N PRO A 93 3.98 13.78 -3.29
CA PRO A 93 3.80 14.59 -4.50
C PRO A 93 3.05 15.87 -4.10
N LYS A 94 3.80 16.96 -3.98
CA LYS A 94 3.30 18.30 -3.68
C LYS A 94 3.24 19.05 -5.00
N VAL A 95 2.03 19.48 -5.37
CA VAL A 95 1.85 20.39 -6.50
C VAL A 95 1.63 21.77 -5.91
N GLY A 96 2.71 22.55 -5.86
CA GLY A 96 2.74 23.82 -5.12
C GLY A 96 2.65 23.60 -3.61
N ILE A 97 1.70 24.26 -2.95
CA ILE A 97 1.43 24.14 -1.51
C ILE A 97 0.47 22.98 -1.16
N TYR A 98 -0.11 22.31 -2.15
CA TYR A 98 -1.11 21.27 -1.93
C TYR A 98 -0.48 19.88 -2.00
N GLN A 99 -0.68 19.09 -0.94
CA GLN A 99 -0.30 17.69 -0.88
C GLN A 99 -1.33 16.85 -1.66
N VAL A 100 -0.89 16.25 -2.76
CA VAL A 100 -1.78 15.55 -3.71
C VAL A 100 -2.07 14.12 -3.29
N ALA A 101 -1.12 13.48 -2.62
CA ALA A 101 -1.26 12.12 -2.10
C ALA A 101 -0.51 11.98 -0.77
N ASN A 102 -1.13 11.25 0.16
CA ASN A 102 -0.52 10.89 1.44
C ASN A 102 0.15 9.50 1.36
N VAL A 103 -0.07 8.79 0.26
CA VAL A 103 0.51 7.47 0.04
C VAL A 103 1.96 7.57 -0.41
N ASN A 104 2.82 6.82 0.28
CA ASN A 104 4.19 6.58 -0.12
C ASN A 104 4.21 5.72 -1.40
N LEU A 105 4.40 6.35 -2.55
CA LEU A 105 4.46 5.68 -3.85
C LEU A 105 5.58 4.64 -3.96
N ILE A 106 6.74 4.84 -3.30
CA ILE A 106 7.82 3.83 -3.31
C ILE A 106 7.38 2.61 -2.50
N ALA A 107 6.69 2.78 -1.37
CA ALA A 107 6.15 1.65 -0.61
C ALA A 107 5.13 0.86 -1.42
N VAL A 108 4.27 1.54 -2.20
CA VAL A 108 3.32 0.90 -3.11
C VAL A 108 4.06 0.08 -4.18
N ILE A 109 5.05 0.68 -4.85
CA ILE A 109 5.84 0.01 -5.89
C ILE A 109 6.59 -1.18 -5.31
N LEU A 110 7.33 -0.98 -4.21
CA LEU A 110 8.10 -2.02 -3.55
C LEU A 110 7.21 -3.15 -3.09
N GLY A 111 6.10 -2.87 -2.41
CA GLY A 111 5.18 -3.90 -1.94
C GLY A 111 4.57 -4.72 -3.06
N GLY A 112 4.05 -4.05 -4.09
CA GLY A 112 3.46 -4.73 -5.24
C GLY A 112 4.48 -5.56 -6.01
N TYR A 113 5.67 -5.00 -6.25
CA TYR A 113 6.74 -5.69 -6.96
C TYR A 113 7.27 -6.89 -6.16
N SER A 114 7.50 -6.74 -4.86
CA SER A 114 8.00 -7.80 -3.98
C SER A 114 7.05 -8.99 -3.99
N MET A 115 5.74 -8.74 -3.85
CA MET A 115 4.75 -9.79 -3.75
C MET A 115 4.56 -10.53 -5.09
N LEU A 116 4.54 -9.79 -6.21
CA LEU A 116 4.54 -10.38 -7.54
C LEU A 116 5.80 -11.18 -7.83
N TYR A 117 6.96 -10.70 -7.38
CA TYR A 117 8.23 -11.41 -7.51
C TYR A 117 8.22 -12.73 -6.73
N ILE A 118 7.75 -12.73 -5.48
CA ILE A 118 7.59 -13.93 -4.67
C ILE A 118 6.61 -14.91 -5.34
N MET A 119 5.46 -14.43 -5.79
CA MET A 119 4.48 -15.28 -6.48
C MET A 119 5.06 -15.91 -7.74
N ASN A 120 5.77 -15.14 -8.56
CA ASN A 120 6.45 -15.64 -9.75
C ASN A 120 7.53 -16.69 -9.38
N ARG A 121 8.26 -16.48 -8.29
CA ARG A 121 9.25 -17.44 -7.78
C ARG A 121 8.60 -18.75 -7.33
N ILE A 122 7.47 -18.67 -6.62
CA ILE A 122 6.69 -19.83 -6.19
C ILE A 122 6.14 -20.58 -7.41
N ASN A 123 5.73 -19.87 -8.47
CA ASN A 123 5.29 -20.51 -9.72
C ASN A 123 6.45 -21.02 -10.60
N HIS A 124 7.59 -21.35 -9.99
CA HIS A 124 8.81 -21.83 -10.66
C HIS A 124 9.31 -20.93 -11.79
N ASN A 125 8.94 -19.64 -11.79
CA ASN A 125 9.28 -18.70 -12.86
C ASN A 125 8.92 -19.23 -14.26
N LYS A 126 7.84 -20.01 -14.36
CA LYS A 126 7.38 -20.54 -15.64
C LYS A 126 7.04 -19.39 -16.57
N GLU A 127 7.63 -19.43 -17.75
CA GLU A 127 7.22 -18.56 -18.84
C GLU A 127 6.09 -19.25 -19.58
N ARG A 128 5.07 -18.46 -19.95
CA ARG A 128 4.00 -19.00 -20.76
C ARG A 128 4.58 -19.36 -22.13
N ARG A 129 4.41 -20.61 -22.51
CA ARG A 129 4.68 -21.07 -23.87
C ARG A 129 3.45 -20.68 -24.69
N ASP A 130 3.67 -19.82 -25.68
CA ASP A 130 2.67 -19.52 -26.71
C ASP A 130 2.21 -20.83 -27.38
#